data_AF-A0A523TVP6-F1
#
_entry.id   AF-A0A523TVP6-F1
#
_cell.length_a   1.000
_cell.length_b   1.000
_cell.length_c   1.000
_cell.angle_alpha   90.00
_cell.angle_beta   90.00
_cell.angle_gamma   90.00
#
_symmetry.space_group_name_H-M   'P 1'
#
loop_
_entity.id
_entity.type
_entity.pdbx_description
1 polymer ?
#
loop_
_entity_poly.entity_id
_entity_poly.type
_entity_poly.pdbx_seq_one_letter_code
_entity_poly.pdbx_strand_id
1 'polypeptide(L)'
;MSQLRIEGKLCAAPFLLVLILFSFLSEGCMGNINADIASAIAPRKKKTKDHYVGMFFQQFYMNLENAKKYLDWSRKEQAKGRLRKALVDAQKVLVTFKIAEETYNKIVTWEWEEKHLESVEKIREIGKKELPDLKVEVENLKILKRELLTKLSPGALAKLYREKLYFPYLPDFGVPIDILGELRIRQKAAKGILEKIDNPDLYYRFREDSSRTVKQKKASIQVNLSIGYELLLTESEWLLRHAPPAQKTDSQKIIKGIRSGMPKLEEVYKRVGPMKLSKSAHNTFAWHIKEARVEEKARLKKKMDSIKITTK
;
A
#
# COMPACT_ATOMS: atom_id res chain seq x y z
N MET A 1 16.43 -26.62 51.18
CA MET A 1 15.43 -26.72 50.10
C MET A 1 14.52 -25.51 50.21
N SER A 2 14.77 -24.49 49.39
CA SER A 2 14.02 -23.24 49.37
C SER A 2 13.77 -22.89 47.91
N GLN A 3 12.51 -23.07 47.48
CA GLN A 3 12.02 -22.63 46.18
C GLN A 3 11.81 -21.12 46.22
N LEU A 4 12.58 -20.38 45.41
CA LEU A 4 12.29 -19.00 45.09
C LEU A 4 11.64 -18.96 43.70
N ARG A 5 10.33 -18.69 43.70
CA ARG A 5 9.58 -18.21 42.54
C ARG A 5 10.22 -16.92 42.04
N ILE A 6 10.53 -16.86 40.75
CA ILE A 6 10.60 -15.59 40.02
C ILE A 6 9.55 -15.66 38.93
N GLU A 7 8.46 -14.95 39.16
CA GLU A 7 7.48 -14.59 38.16
C GLU A 7 8.12 -13.61 37.18
N GLY A 8 8.27 -14.01 35.91
CA GLY A 8 8.69 -13.15 34.82
C GLY A 8 7.77 -13.39 33.62
N LYS A 9 6.69 -12.60 33.53
CA LYS A 9 5.81 -12.54 32.37
C LYS A 9 6.61 -12.09 31.14
N LEU A 10 7.07 -13.04 30.32
CA LEU A 10 7.52 -12.76 28.96
C LEU A 10 6.29 -12.55 28.08
N CYS A 11 5.94 -11.28 27.86
CA CYS A 11 4.94 -10.82 26.91
C CYS A 11 5.20 -11.40 25.52
N ALA A 12 4.50 -12.49 25.19
CA ALA A 12 4.39 -13.01 23.85
C ALA A 12 3.38 -12.17 23.04
N ALA A 13 3.85 -11.05 22.46
CA ALA A 13 3.37 -10.39 21.23
C ALA A 13 4.10 -9.03 21.08
N PRO A 14 4.60 -8.60 19.90
CA PRO A 14 4.20 -8.96 18.54
C PRO A 14 5.42 -9.16 17.60
N PHE A 15 6.04 -10.33 17.59
CA PHE A 15 7.14 -10.65 16.64
C PHE A 15 6.66 -11.33 15.34
N LEU A 16 5.35 -11.56 15.19
CA LEU A 16 4.78 -12.33 14.07
C LEU A 16 4.23 -11.49 12.91
N LEU A 17 4.19 -10.15 13.02
CA LEU A 17 3.54 -9.30 12.00
C LEU A 17 4.49 -8.76 10.89
N VAL A 18 5.77 -9.12 10.90
CA VAL A 18 6.77 -8.60 9.95
C VAL A 18 7.26 -9.66 8.95
N LEU A 19 6.83 -10.92 9.08
CA LEU A 19 7.31 -12.03 8.23
C LEU A 19 6.30 -12.60 7.22
N ILE A 20 5.11 -11.99 7.06
CA ILE A 20 4.15 -12.35 5.99
C ILE A 20 4.12 -11.24 4.92
N LEU A 21 5.28 -10.86 4.39
CA LEU A 21 5.39 -9.94 3.25
C LEU A 21 6.41 -10.39 2.19
N PHE A 22 6.80 -11.67 2.19
CA PHE A 22 7.57 -12.26 1.10
C PHE A 22 6.94 -13.57 0.66
N SER A 23 6.10 -13.51 -0.38
CA SER A 23 5.91 -14.55 -1.40
C SER A 23 5.02 -13.95 -2.50
N PHE A 24 5.42 -14.13 -3.75
CA PHE A 24 4.78 -13.64 -4.99
C PHE A 24 5.10 -12.20 -5.40
N LEU A 25 6.28 -12.00 -6.00
CA LEU A 25 6.50 -11.14 -7.17
C LEU A 25 7.96 -11.29 -7.67
N SER A 26 8.27 -12.42 -8.31
CA SER A 26 9.31 -12.51 -9.36
C SER A 26 9.27 -13.89 -10.04
N GLU A 27 8.35 -14.08 -10.98
CA GLU A 27 8.61 -15.03 -12.06
C GLU A 27 9.65 -14.39 -12.97
N GLY A 28 10.88 -14.87 -12.83
CA GLY A 28 12.04 -14.41 -13.56
C GLY A 28 13.30 -15.13 -13.11
N CYS A 29 13.24 -16.45 -12.90
CA CYS A 29 14.38 -17.37 -12.80
C CYS A 29 13.83 -18.81 -12.83
N MET A 30 13.48 -19.31 -14.02
CA MET A 30 13.41 -20.75 -14.25
C MET A 30 14.76 -21.19 -14.78
N GLY A 31 15.61 -21.62 -13.85
CA GLY A 31 16.87 -22.29 -14.10
C GLY A 31 17.35 -22.91 -12.79
N ASN A 32 17.48 -24.24 -12.79
CA ASN A 32 18.03 -25.10 -11.72
C ASN A 32 17.11 -25.54 -10.57
N ILE A 33 16.08 -26.32 -10.90
CA ILE A 33 15.24 -27.06 -9.94
C ILE A 33 16.03 -28.14 -9.15
N ASN A 34 17.22 -28.55 -9.61
CA ASN A 34 17.99 -29.63 -8.96
C ASN A 34 18.94 -29.16 -7.84
N ALA A 35 19.24 -27.86 -7.72
CA ALA A 35 20.06 -27.33 -6.63
C ALA A 35 19.23 -27.02 -5.35
N ASP A 36 17.94 -26.74 -5.52
CA ASP A 36 17.05 -26.35 -4.42
C ASP A 36 16.59 -27.54 -3.56
N ILE A 37 16.60 -28.76 -4.09
CA ILE A 37 16.25 -29.95 -3.31
C ILE A 37 17.35 -30.28 -2.30
N ALA A 38 18.63 -30.04 -2.64
CA ALA A 38 19.74 -30.20 -1.70
C ALA A 38 19.75 -29.12 -0.60
N SER A 39 19.27 -27.90 -0.88
CA SER A 39 19.14 -26.84 0.13
C SER A 39 17.93 -27.02 1.05
N ALA A 40 16.88 -27.71 0.58
CA ALA A 40 15.68 -28.01 1.36
C ALA A 40 15.90 -29.10 2.43
N ILE A 41 16.95 -29.92 2.29
CA ILE A 41 17.33 -30.99 3.24
C ILE A 41 18.34 -30.48 4.28
N ALA A 42 18.94 -29.30 4.09
CA ALA A 42 19.83 -28.71 5.09
C ALA A 42 19.02 -28.23 6.32
N PRO A 43 19.45 -28.55 7.56
CA PRO A 43 18.76 -28.08 8.75
C PRO A 43 18.73 -26.54 8.74
N ARG A 44 17.53 -25.96 8.71
CA ARG A 44 17.33 -24.52 8.85
C ARG A 44 18.03 -24.06 10.13
N LYS A 45 19.19 -23.42 10.00
CA LYS A 45 19.93 -22.85 11.14
C LYS A 45 18.95 -22.00 11.96
N LYS A 46 18.72 -22.36 13.22
CA LYS A 46 17.94 -21.54 14.16
C LYS A 46 18.58 -20.15 14.18
N LYS A 47 17.82 -19.14 13.74
CA LYS A 47 18.28 -17.73 13.76
C LYS A 47 18.54 -17.33 15.21
N THR A 48 19.74 -16.85 15.50
CA THR A 48 20.12 -16.39 16.84
C THR A 48 19.57 -14.98 17.11
N LYS A 49 19.47 -14.59 18.39
CA LYS A 49 19.10 -13.23 18.78
C LYS A 49 19.97 -12.18 18.07
N ASP A 50 21.26 -12.43 17.96
CA ASP A 50 22.21 -11.54 17.28
C ASP A 50 21.97 -11.41 15.77
N HIS A 51 21.51 -12.48 15.11
CA HIS A 51 21.10 -12.41 13.71
C HIS A 51 19.89 -11.47 13.52
N TYR A 52 18.93 -11.49 14.45
CA TYR A 52 17.79 -10.57 14.41
C TYR A 52 18.20 -9.11 14.68
N VAL A 53 19.14 -8.89 15.61
CA VAL A 53 19.70 -7.54 15.87
C VAL A 53 20.42 -7.00 14.63
N GLY A 54 21.25 -7.81 13.98
CA GLY A 54 21.92 -7.42 12.74
C GLY A 54 20.95 -7.06 11.62
N MET A 55 19.89 -7.86 11.42
CA MET A 55 18.81 -7.53 10.48
C MET A 55 18.12 -6.20 10.83
N PHE A 56 17.94 -5.92 12.11
CA PHE A 56 17.27 -4.73 12.59
C PHE A 56 18.08 -3.45 12.35
N PHE A 57 19.40 -3.49 12.58
CA PHE A 57 20.30 -2.38 12.24
C PHE A 57 20.40 -2.18 10.73
N GLN A 58 20.51 -3.27 9.97
CA GLN A 58 20.51 -3.21 8.51
C GLN A 58 19.21 -2.59 7.96
N GLN A 59 18.07 -2.87 8.61
CA GLN A 59 16.78 -2.29 8.22
C GLN A 59 16.78 -0.76 8.33
N PHE A 60 17.39 -0.18 9.37
CA PHE A 60 17.52 1.28 9.47
C PHE A 60 18.29 1.86 8.28
N TYR A 61 19.52 1.37 8.05
CA TYR A 61 20.39 1.88 6.98
C TYR A 61 19.77 1.72 5.59
N MET A 62 19.26 0.53 5.27
CA MET A 62 18.66 0.26 3.97
C MET A 62 17.45 1.15 3.70
N ASN A 63 16.59 1.36 4.70
CA ASN A 63 15.39 2.17 4.50
C ASN A 63 15.72 3.67 4.42
N LEU A 64 16.70 4.14 5.18
CA LEU A 64 17.18 5.52 5.09
C LEU A 64 17.79 5.81 3.71
N GLU A 65 18.68 4.94 3.23
CA GLU A 65 19.30 5.07 1.91
C GLU A 65 18.25 4.98 0.78
N ASN A 66 17.33 4.01 0.87
CA ASN A 66 16.25 3.87 -0.10
C ASN A 66 15.35 5.11 -0.13
N ALA A 67 15.03 5.70 1.03
CA ALA A 67 14.20 6.90 1.09
C ALA A 67 14.86 8.07 0.34
N LYS A 68 16.16 8.31 0.57
CA LYS A 68 16.93 9.33 -0.17
C LYS A 68 16.98 9.05 -1.67
N LYS A 69 17.30 7.80 -2.04
CA LYS A 69 17.37 7.37 -3.44
C LYS A 69 16.04 7.55 -4.18
N TYR A 70 14.93 7.18 -3.54
CA TYR A 70 13.60 7.36 -4.12
C TYR A 70 13.18 8.84 -4.19
N LEU A 71 13.65 9.68 -3.27
CA LEU A 71 13.42 11.12 -3.31
C LEU A 71 14.09 11.73 -4.55
N ASP A 72 15.35 11.37 -4.80
CA ASP A 72 16.08 11.79 -6.00
C ASP A 72 15.44 11.28 -7.29
N TRP A 73 15.00 10.02 -7.30
CA TRP A 73 14.30 9.45 -8.45
C TRP A 73 12.97 10.15 -8.70
N SER A 74 12.19 10.44 -7.66
CA SER A 74 10.95 11.18 -7.75
C SER A 74 11.17 12.55 -8.41
N ARG A 75 12.17 13.31 -7.95
CA ARG A 75 12.55 14.62 -8.50
C ARG A 75 13.00 14.51 -9.96
N LYS A 76 13.84 13.53 -10.29
CA LYS A 76 14.32 13.29 -11.68
C LYS A 76 13.17 12.94 -12.62
N GLU A 77 12.22 12.11 -12.19
CA GLU A 77 11.07 11.73 -13.01
C GLU A 77 10.08 12.90 -13.16
N GLN A 78 9.94 13.73 -12.13
CA GLN A 78 9.17 14.98 -12.22
C GLN A 78 9.77 15.94 -13.24
N ALA A 79 11.09 16.18 -13.20
CA ALA A 79 11.78 17.04 -14.16
C ALA A 79 11.63 16.55 -15.61
N LYS A 80 11.50 15.24 -15.80
CA LYS A 80 11.24 14.62 -17.11
C LYS A 80 9.76 14.64 -17.53
N GLY A 81 8.87 15.28 -16.77
CA GLY A 81 7.43 15.28 -17.01
C GLY A 81 6.74 13.92 -16.77
N ARG A 82 7.45 12.93 -16.21
CA ARG A 82 6.94 11.57 -15.98
C ARG A 82 6.20 11.48 -14.65
N LEU A 83 5.13 12.27 -14.53
CA LEU A 83 4.40 12.52 -13.27
C LEU A 83 3.95 11.24 -12.56
N ARG A 84 3.48 10.23 -13.31
CA ARG A 84 3.07 8.95 -12.72
C ARG A 84 4.22 8.23 -12.02
N LYS A 85 5.41 8.20 -12.64
CA LYS A 85 6.57 7.52 -12.06
C LYS A 85 7.10 8.30 -10.86
N ALA A 86 7.14 9.62 -10.96
CA ALA A 86 7.43 10.50 -9.82
C ALA A 86 6.53 10.20 -8.62
N LEU A 87 5.21 10.10 -8.82
CA LEU A 87 4.26 9.74 -7.76
C LEU A 87 4.47 8.34 -7.18
N VAL A 88 4.89 7.36 -7.99
CA VAL A 88 5.21 6.01 -7.51
C VAL A 88 6.43 6.05 -6.61
N ASP A 89 7.50 6.73 -7.03
CA ASP A 89 8.74 6.83 -6.27
C ASP A 89 8.54 7.69 -5.01
N ALA A 90 7.79 8.79 -5.10
CA ALA A 90 7.42 9.62 -3.95
C ALA A 90 6.76 8.80 -2.83
N GLN A 91 5.86 7.88 -3.17
CA GLN A 91 5.23 7.05 -2.15
C GLN A 91 6.17 5.98 -1.58
N LYS A 92 7.17 5.52 -2.34
CA LYS A 92 8.23 4.66 -1.78
C LYS A 92 9.07 5.42 -0.75
N VAL A 93 9.34 6.71 -0.97
CA VAL A 93 9.98 7.58 0.05
C VAL A 93 9.18 7.55 1.33
N LEU A 94 7.86 7.82 1.28
CA LEU A 94 7.00 7.85 2.47
C LEU A 94 7.04 6.54 3.28
N VAL A 95 7.01 5.39 2.59
CA VAL A 95 7.06 4.07 3.23
C VAL A 95 8.42 3.80 3.87
N THR A 96 9.49 3.98 3.09
CA THR A 96 10.85 3.68 3.56
C THR A 96 11.29 4.65 4.66
N PHE A 97 10.98 5.94 4.55
CA PHE A 97 11.21 6.91 5.61
C PHE A 97 10.52 6.53 6.91
N LYS A 98 9.22 6.18 6.86
CA LYS A 98 8.47 5.77 8.06
C LYS A 98 9.09 4.54 8.72
N ILE A 99 9.52 3.55 7.93
CA ILE A 99 10.20 2.36 8.46
C ILE A 99 11.54 2.76 9.12
N ALA A 100 12.32 3.64 8.49
CA ALA A 100 13.58 4.13 9.05
C ALA A 100 13.35 4.89 10.38
N GLU A 101 12.35 5.78 10.43
CA GLU A 101 11.99 6.55 11.63
C GLU A 101 11.52 5.64 12.77
N GLU A 102 10.62 4.68 12.50
CA GLU A 102 10.15 3.72 13.49
C GLU A 102 11.27 2.79 13.99
N THR A 103 12.18 2.39 13.10
CA THR A 103 13.34 1.55 13.46
C THR A 103 14.31 2.34 14.33
N TYR A 104 14.63 3.58 13.95
CA TYR A 104 15.47 4.48 14.75
C TYR A 104 14.89 4.70 16.15
N ASN A 105 13.60 5.03 16.25
CA ASN A 105 12.94 5.26 17.54
C ASN A 105 13.03 4.04 18.46
N LYS A 106 12.91 2.83 17.93
CA LYS A 106 13.12 1.60 18.70
C LYS A 106 14.57 1.42 19.12
N ILE A 107 15.52 1.68 18.22
CA ILE A 107 16.96 1.58 18.51
C ILE A 107 17.37 2.53 19.63
N VAL A 108 16.88 3.77 19.64
CA VAL A 108 17.29 4.74 20.67
C VAL A 108 16.60 4.54 22.01
N THR A 109 15.46 3.83 22.06
CA THR A 109 14.69 3.61 23.29
C THR A 109 14.97 2.28 23.98
N TRP A 110 15.55 1.31 23.28
CA TRP A 110 15.84 0.00 23.84
C TRP A 110 17.16 -0.04 24.62
N GLU A 111 17.20 -0.92 25.62
CA GLU A 111 18.43 -1.33 26.28
C GLU A 111 19.17 -2.35 25.41
N TRP A 112 20.47 -2.14 25.20
CA TRP A 112 21.30 -2.96 24.32
C TRP A 112 22.43 -3.62 25.10
N GLU A 113 22.74 -4.87 24.71
CA GLU A 113 23.93 -5.57 25.21
C GLU A 113 25.20 -4.80 24.80
N GLU A 114 26.24 -4.83 25.65
CA GLU A 114 27.48 -4.06 25.47
C GLU A 114 28.10 -4.21 24.08
N LYS A 115 28.08 -5.44 23.55
CA LYS A 115 28.60 -5.77 22.21
C LYS A 115 27.90 -5.05 21.04
N HIS A 116 26.71 -4.49 21.26
CA HIS A 116 25.92 -3.77 20.23
C HIS A 116 26.00 -2.25 20.38
N LEU A 117 26.56 -1.72 21.47
CA LEU A 117 26.52 -0.29 21.79
C LEU A 117 27.21 0.59 20.74
N GLU A 118 28.33 0.15 20.17
CA GLU A 118 29.03 0.90 19.11
C GLU A 118 28.15 1.07 17.86
N SER A 119 27.44 0.01 17.46
CA SER A 119 26.53 0.06 16.31
C SER A 119 25.32 0.96 16.58
N VAL A 120 24.80 0.90 17.82
CA VAL A 120 23.69 1.77 18.26
C VAL A 120 24.11 3.24 18.24
N GLU A 121 25.33 3.56 18.68
CA GLU A 121 25.80 4.95 18.68
C GLU A 121 26.02 5.48 17.26
N LYS A 122 26.55 4.67 16.35
CA LYS A 122 26.62 5.03 14.91
C LYS A 122 25.23 5.33 14.33
N ILE A 123 24.22 4.53 14.69
CA ILE A 123 22.83 4.75 14.27
C ILE A 123 22.25 6.01 14.90
N ARG A 124 22.57 6.30 16.17
CA ARG A 124 22.16 7.54 16.86
C ARG A 124 22.72 8.78 16.18
N GLU A 125 24.02 8.80 15.88
CA GLU A 125 24.68 9.91 15.21
C GLU A 125 24.06 10.18 13.83
N ILE A 126 23.93 9.12 13.02
CA ILE A 126 23.36 9.22 11.67
C ILE A 126 21.88 9.61 11.73
N GLY A 127 21.09 9.01 12.61
CA GLY A 127 19.68 9.32 12.75
C GLY A 127 19.42 10.74 13.25
N LYS A 128 20.23 11.25 14.19
CA LYS A 128 20.15 12.66 14.64
C LYS A 128 20.47 13.65 13.53
N LYS A 129 21.40 13.29 12.64
CA LYS A 129 21.81 14.17 11.54
C LYS A 129 20.84 14.10 10.36
N GLU A 130 20.47 12.91 9.91
CA GLU A 130 19.84 12.73 8.60
C GLU A 130 18.32 12.62 8.64
N LEU A 131 17.73 12.09 9.71
CA LEU A 131 16.26 11.97 9.79
C LEU A 131 15.56 13.32 9.82
N PRO A 132 16.03 14.35 10.55
CA PRO A 132 15.38 15.66 10.54
C PRO A 132 15.31 16.29 9.15
N ASP A 133 16.43 16.30 8.42
CA ASP A 133 16.48 16.85 7.06
C ASP A 133 15.56 16.08 6.11
N LEU A 134 15.61 14.75 6.15
CA LEU A 134 14.76 13.92 5.32
C LEU A 134 13.27 14.05 5.69
N LYS A 135 12.95 14.34 6.96
CA LYS A 135 11.59 14.61 7.41
C LYS A 135 11.02 15.87 6.76
N VAL A 136 11.80 16.95 6.70
CA VAL A 136 11.41 18.18 6.00
C VAL A 136 11.11 17.89 4.53
N GLU A 137 11.98 17.12 3.88
CA GLU A 137 11.78 16.73 2.48
C GLU A 137 10.55 15.85 2.26
N VAL A 138 10.28 14.95 3.19
CA VAL A 138 9.07 14.12 3.18
C VAL A 138 7.82 14.99 3.32
N GLU A 139 7.81 15.99 4.21
CA GLU A 139 6.66 16.90 4.33
C GLU A 139 6.45 17.72 3.06
N ASN A 140 7.52 18.25 2.45
CA ASN A 140 7.44 18.94 1.16
C ASN A 140 6.89 18.03 0.04
N LEU A 141 7.34 16.77 0.02
CA LEU A 141 6.91 15.78 -0.96
C LEU A 141 5.42 15.45 -0.83
N LYS A 142 4.84 15.48 0.38
CA LYS A 142 3.39 15.26 0.58
C LYS A 142 2.57 16.36 -0.07
N ILE A 143 2.99 17.61 0.05
CA ILE A 143 2.34 18.77 -0.59
C ILE A 143 2.44 18.62 -2.11
N LEU A 144 3.65 18.41 -2.62
CA LEU A 144 3.91 18.28 -4.05
C LEU A 144 3.14 17.11 -4.69
N LYS A 145 3.06 15.97 -4.00
CA LYS A 145 2.31 14.79 -4.47
C LYS A 145 0.87 15.15 -4.82
N ARG A 146 0.22 16.01 -4.03
CA ARG A 146 -1.14 16.45 -4.27
C ARG A 146 -1.25 17.27 -5.56
N GLU A 147 -0.34 18.22 -5.77
CA GLU A 147 -0.28 19.01 -7.00
C GLU A 147 -0.01 18.15 -8.24
N LEU A 148 0.81 17.11 -8.11
CA LEU A 148 1.08 16.19 -9.21
C LEU A 148 -0.15 15.35 -9.54
N LEU A 149 -0.95 14.94 -8.55
CA LEU A 149 -2.18 14.18 -8.76
C LEU A 149 -3.24 14.97 -9.52
N THR A 150 -3.41 16.27 -9.25
CA THR A 150 -4.41 17.09 -9.96
C THR A 150 -4.12 17.22 -11.46
N LYS A 151 -2.82 17.18 -11.83
CA LYS A 151 -2.33 17.25 -13.21
C LYS A 151 -2.51 15.95 -14.01
N LEU A 152 -2.73 14.81 -13.36
CA LEU A 152 -2.89 13.53 -14.07
C LEU A 152 -4.23 13.41 -14.79
N SER A 153 -4.25 12.74 -15.95
CA SER A 153 -5.49 12.40 -16.68
C SER A 153 -6.35 11.39 -15.90
N PRO A 154 -7.68 11.31 -16.17
CA PRO A 154 -8.55 10.28 -15.58
C PRO A 154 -8.00 8.87 -15.77
N GLY A 155 -7.50 8.58 -16.98
CA GLY A 155 -6.89 7.32 -17.34
C GLY A 155 -5.69 6.96 -16.46
N ALA A 156 -4.79 7.93 -16.24
CA ALA A 156 -3.60 7.77 -15.42
C ALA A 156 -3.92 7.62 -13.92
N LEU A 157 -4.87 8.40 -13.40
CA LEU A 157 -5.33 8.28 -12.01
C LEU A 157 -5.93 6.90 -11.75
N ALA A 158 -6.85 6.44 -12.61
CA ALA A 158 -7.42 5.11 -12.48
C ALA A 158 -6.38 3.99 -12.60
N LYS A 159 -5.30 4.19 -13.38
CA LYS A 159 -4.17 3.25 -13.42
C LYS A 159 -3.42 3.21 -12.09
N LEU A 160 -3.19 4.37 -11.45
CA LEU A 160 -2.57 4.44 -10.13
C LEU A 160 -3.41 3.72 -9.07
N TYR A 161 -4.73 3.94 -9.06
CA TYR A 161 -5.65 3.22 -8.16
C TYR A 161 -5.66 1.70 -8.38
N ARG A 162 -5.41 1.23 -9.62
CA ARG A 162 -5.39 -0.21 -9.95
C ARG A 162 -4.07 -0.89 -9.63
N GLU A 163 -2.92 -0.27 -9.95
CA GLU A 163 -1.62 -0.96 -9.93
C GLU A 163 -1.18 -1.44 -8.56
N LYS A 164 -1.90 -1.05 -7.52
CA LYS A 164 -1.54 -1.29 -6.14
C LYS A 164 -2.79 -1.55 -5.30
N LEU A 165 -3.24 -2.81 -5.30
CA LEU A 165 -3.98 -3.42 -4.18
C LEU A 165 -3.28 -3.20 -2.80
N TYR A 166 -2.09 -2.59 -2.78
CA TYR A 166 -1.33 -2.23 -1.57
C TYR A 166 -1.04 -0.73 -1.40
N PHE A 167 -1.51 0.15 -2.29
CA PHE A 167 -1.31 1.61 -2.13
C PHE A 167 -2.65 2.30 -2.02
N PRO A 168 -3.19 2.37 -0.81
CA PRO A 168 -4.29 3.26 -0.54
C PRO A 168 -3.79 4.71 -0.73
N TYR A 169 -4.13 5.32 -1.88
CA TYR A 169 -4.09 6.76 -2.11
C TYR A 169 -5.12 7.46 -1.20
N LEU A 170 -5.02 7.24 0.10
CA LEU A 170 -5.66 8.12 1.05
C LEU A 170 -4.94 9.47 1.00
N PRO A 171 -5.65 10.56 1.33
CA PRO A 171 -5.00 11.82 1.64
C PRO A 171 -3.86 11.57 2.62
N ASP A 172 -2.76 12.31 2.49
CA ASP A 172 -1.73 12.29 3.52
C ASP A 172 -2.20 13.18 4.69
N PHE A 173 -2.56 12.54 5.80
CA PHE A 173 -3.12 13.21 6.98
C PHE A 173 -2.06 13.95 7.82
N GLY A 174 -0.78 13.89 7.44
CA GLY A 174 0.27 14.72 8.04
C GLY A 174 0.24 16.18 7.58
N VAL A 175 -0.58 16.51 6.57
CA VAL A 175 -0.74 17.85 6.01
C VAL A 175 -2.21 18.26 6.13
N PRO A 176 -2.54 19.56 6.30
CA PRO A 176 -3.92 20.02 6.20
C PRO A 176 -4.57 19.54 4.89
N ILE A 177 -5.67 18.79 5.02
CA ILE A 177 -6.34 18.20 3.87
C ILE A 177 -7.38 19.17 3.35
N ASP A 178 -7.19 19.68 2.14
CA ASP A 178 -8.31 20.23 1.38
C ASP A 178 -9.13 19.08 0.79
N ILE A 179 -10.21 18.80 1.52
CA ILE A 179 -11.17 17.72 1.28
C ILE A 179 -11.83 17.87 -0.09
N LEU A 180 -12.15 19.09 -0.51
CA LEU A 180 -12.77 19.32 -1.81
C LEU A 180 -11.82 18.91 -2.95
N GLY A 181 -10.54 19.29 -2.87
CA GLY A 181 -9.53 18.86 -3.84
C GLY A 181 -9.33 17.34 -3.86
N GLU A 182 -9.32 16.69 -2.69
CA GLU A 182 -9.22 15.22 -2.58
C GLU A 182 -10.42 14.49 -3.20
N LEU A 183 -11.62 15.04 -3.04
CA LEU A 183 -12.84 14.51 -3.66
C LEU A 183 -12.83 14.70 -5.18
N ARG A 184 -12.30 15.81 -5.70
CA ARG A 184 -12.16 16.05 -7.15
C ARG A 184 -11.19 15.07 -7.80
N ILE A 185 -10.06 14.76 -7.15
CA ILE A 185 -9.11 13.73 -7.63
C ILE A 185 -9.83 12.37 -7.75
N ARG A 186 -10.61 12.01 -6.73
CA ARG A 186 -11.40 10.77 -6.71
C ARG A 186 -12.48 10.76 -7.78
N GLN A 187 -13.18 11.86 -8.02
CA GLN A 187 -14.16 11.97 -9.10
C GLN A 187 -13.51 11.74 -10.47
N LYS A 188 -12.33 12.31 -10.70
CA LYS A 188 -11.56 12.15 -11.95
C LYS A 188 -11.09 10.70 -12.11
N ALA A 189 -10.61 10.07 -11.04
CA ALA A 189 -10.24 8.67 -11.02
C ALA A 189 -11.46 7.75 -11.27
N ALA A 190 -12.60 8.02 -10.62
CA ALA A 190 -13.85 7.29 -10.80
C ALA A 190 -14.30 7.29 -12.27
N LYS A 191 -14.28 8.45 -12.93
CA LYS A 191 -14.56 8.55 -14.38
C LYS A 191 -13.63 7.63 -15.19
N GLY A 192 -12.32 7.71 -14.94
CA GLY A 192 -11.33 6.88 -15.62
C GLY A 192 -11.41 5.40 -15.29
N ILE A 193 -11.99 4.99 -14.16
CA ILE A 193 -12.27 3.57 -13.84
C ILE A 193 -13.49 3.10 -14.63
N LEU A 194 -14.58 3.88 -14.64
CA LEU A 194 -15.81 3.53 -15.37
C LEU A 194 -15.57 3.38 -16.88
N GLU A 195 -14.76 4.26 -17.49
CA GLU A 195 -14.36 4.15 -18.89
C GLU A 195 -13.64 2.81 -19.19
N LYS A 196 -12.82 2.32 -18.26
CA LYS A 196 -12.12 1.03 -18.40
C LYS A 196 -13.01 -0.17 -18.15
N ILE A 197 -14.03 -0.01 -17.31
CA ILE A 197 -15.04 -1.05 -17.12
C ILE A 197 -15.80 -1.29 -18.43
N ASP A 198 -16.10 -0.23 -19.20
CA ASP A 198 -16.73 -0.34 -20.53
C ASP A 198 -15.81 -0.99 -21.55
N ASN A 199 -14.53 -0.63 -21.50
CA ASN A 199 -13.56 -1.07 -22.47
C ASN A 199 -12.36 -1.76 -21.79
N PRO A 200 -12.51 -3.02 -21.35
CA PRO A 200 -11.43 -3.76 -20.69
C PRO A 200 -10.26 -4.04 -21.65
N ASP A 201 -10.46 -3.90 -22.96
CA ASP A 201 -9.44 -4.12 -23.99
C ASP A 201 -8.36 -3.04 -24.00
N LEU A 202 -8.69 -1.81 -23.59
CA LEU A 202 -7.70 -0.74 -23.35
C LEU A 202 -6.67 -1.12 -22.27
N TYR A 203 -6.89 -2.19 -21.52
CA TYR A 203 -6.07 -2.65 -20.40
C TYR A 203 -5.54 -4.07 -20.55
N TYR A 204 -5.83 -4.71 -21.67
CA TYR A 204 -5.39 -6.06 -21.92
C TYR A 204 -3.94 -6.02 -22.45
N ARG A 205 -2.96 -6.32 -21.58
CA ARG A 205 -1.69 -6.87 -22.04
C ARG A 205 -1.84 -8.37 -22.03
N PHE A 206 -1.72 -9.01 -23.21
CA PHE A 206 -1.58 -10.46 -23.32
C PHE A 206 -0.42 -10.89 -22.40
N ARG A 207 -0.74 -11.45 -21.24
CA ARG A 207 0.13 -12.42 -20.58
C ARG A 207 -0.50 -13.78 -20.83
N GLU A 208 0.33 -14.73 -21.24
CA GLU A 208 0.02 -16.12 -21.53
C GLU A 208 -0.37 -16.88 -20.25
N ASP A 209 -1.42 -16.44 -19.56
CA ASP A 209 -2.10 -17.29 -18.59
C ASP A 209 -3.00 -18.25 -19.38
N SER A 210 -2.44 -19.42 -19.75
CA SER A 210 -3.12 -20.45 -20.54
C SER A 210 -4.30 -21.11 -19.80
N SER A 211 -4.44 -20.88 -18.49
CA SER A 211 -5.48 -21.49 -17.66
C SER A 211 -6.85 -20.80 -17.74
N ARG A 212 -6.94 -19.59 -18.31
CA ARG A 212 -8.17 -18.78 -18.38
C ARG A 212 -8.52 -18.36 -19.79
N THR A 213 -9.81 -18.43 -20.14
CA THR A 213 -10.33 -17.88 -21.40
C THR A 213 -10.20 -16.36 -21.44
N VAL A 214 -10.12 -15.79 -22.65
CA VAL A 214 -10.14 -14.32 -22.85
C VAL A 214 -11.34 -13.68 -22.16
N LYS A 215 -12.52 -14.32 -22.22
CA LYS A 215 -13.74 -13.87 -21.55
C LYS A 215 -13.57 -13.80 -20.01
N GLN A 216 -13.01 -14.83 -19.40
CA GLN A 216 -12.73 -14.84 -17.94
C GLN A 216 -11.67 -13.82 -17.54
N LYS A 217 -10.65 -13.58 -18.38
CA LYS A 217 -9.64 -12.55 -18.12
C LYS A 217 -10.23 -11.14 -18.16
N LYS A 218 -11.03 -10.82 -19.18
CA LYS A 218 -11.76 -9.54 -19.27
C LYS A 218 -12.71 -9.36 -18.08
N ALA A 219 -13.46 -10.40 -17.73
CA ALA A 219 -14.34 -10.41 -16.57
C ALA A 219 -13.58 -10.16 -15.25
N SER A 220 -12.39 -10.76 -15.07
CA SER A 220 -11.53 -10.50 -13.92
C SER A 220 -11.09 -9.04 -13.83
N ILE A 221 -10.71 -8.44 -14.97
CA ILE A 221 -10.33 -7.03 -15.01
C ILE A 221 -11.51 -6.15 -14.61
N GLN A 222 -12.70 -6.40 -15.15
CA GLN A 222 -13.89 -5.62 -14.83
C GLN A 222 -14.26 -5.74 -13.35
N VAL A 223 -14.27 -6.95 -12.79
CA VAL A 223 -14.53 -7.17 -11.36
C VAL A 223 -13.52 -6.43 -10.48
N ASN A 224 -12.22 -6.52 -10.79
CA ASN A 224 -11.19 -5.82 -10.01
C ASN A 224 -11.34 -4.30 -10.08
N LEU A 225 -11.70 -3.76 -11.24
CA LEU A 225 -11.98 -2.34 -11.41
C LEU A 225 -13.23 -1.91 -10.63
N SER A 226 -14.27 -2.74 -10.63
CA SER A 226 -15.51 -2.50 -9.88
C SER A 226 -15.26 -2.49 -8.36
N ILE A 227 -14.47 -3.42 -7.83
CA ILE A 227 -14.08 -3.42 -6.41
C ILE A 227 -13.24 -2.18 -6.07
N GLY A 228 -12.29 -1.81 -6.93
CA GLY A 228 -11.49 -0.59 -6.76
C GLY A 228 -12.34 0.68 -6.75
N TYR A 229 -13.43 0.71 -7.51
CA TYR A 229 -14.37 1.81 -7.53
C TYR A 229 -15.20 1.91 -6.23
N GLU A 230 -15.67 0.79 -5.69
CA GLU A 230 -16.36 0.76 -4.38
C GLU A 230 -15.48 1.28 -3.25
N LEU A 231 -14.19 0.93 -3.27
CA LEU A 231 -13.22 1.43 -2.30
C LEU A 231 -13.05 2.93 -2.43
N LEU A 232 -12.86 3.43 -3.65
CA LEU A 232 -12.77 4.86 -3.93
C LEU A 232 -14.00 5.60 -3.41
N LEU A 233 -15.21 5.08 -3.65
CA LEU A 233 -16.44 5.66 -3.15
C LEU A 233 -16.49 5.67 -1.61
N THR A 234 -16.11 4.56 -0.96
CA THR A 234 -16.13 4.47 0.50
C THR A 234 -15.15 5.46 1.14
N GLU A 235 -13.96 5.65 0.53
CA GLU A 235 -13.01 6.69 0.93
C GLU A 235 -13.59 8.10 0.75
N SER A 236 -14.26 8.35 -0.39
CA SER A 236 -14.93 9.63 -0.65
C SER A 236 -16.01 9.92 0.40
N GLU A 237 -16.82 8.92 0.77
CA GLU A 237 -17.85 9.08 1.81
C GLU A 237 -17.26 9.35 3.19
N TRP A 238 -16.14 8.70 3.51
CA TRP A 238 -15.39 9.02 4.71
C TRP A 238 -14.87 10.48 4.69
N LEU A 239 -14.35 10.96 3.56
CA LEU A 239 -13.92 12.36 3.42
C LEU A 239 -15.08 13.35 3.61
N LEU A 240 -16.26 13.06 3.05
CA LEU A 240 -17.43 13.92 3.24
C LEU A 240 -17.87 14.03 4.69
N ARG A 241 -17.78 12.96 5.47
CA ARG A 241 -18.10 13.01 6.90
C ARG A 241 -17.21 13.99 7.67
N HIS A 242 -16.02 14.27 7.16
CA HIS A 242 -15.04 15.17 7.75
C HIS A 242 -14.94 16.51 7.01
N ALA A 243 -15.74 16.73 5.97
CA ALA A 243 -15.75 17.98 5.23
C ALA A 243 -16.19 19.13 6.16
N PRO A 244 -15.48 20.28 6.15
CA PRO A 244 -15.94 21.47 6.85
C PRO A 244 -17.36 21.84 6.41
N PRO A 245 -18.19 22.44 7.30
CA PRO A 245 -19.56 22.84 6.97
C PRO A 245 -19.65 23.66 5.67
N ALA A 246 -18.71 24.60 5.48
CA ALA A 246 -18.62 25.44 4.28
C ALA A 246 -18.40 24.67 2.97
N GLN A 247 -17.83 23.45 3.01
CA GLN A 247 -17.56 22.63 1.83
C GLN A 247 -18.54 21.47 1.64
N LYS A 248 -19.50 21.30 2.56
CA LYS A 248 -20.33 20.08 2.66
C LYS A 248 -21.22 19.89 1.45
N THR A 249 -21.88 20.95 0.98
CA THR A 249 -22.77 20.93 -0.19
C THR A 249 -22.03 20.52 -1.47
N ASP A 250 -20.88 21.11 -1.75
CA ASP A 250 -20.12 20.78 -2.96
C ASP A 250 -19.48 19.39 -2.87
N SER A 251 -19.03 18.99 -1.68
CA SER A 251 -18.57 17.62 -1.42
C SER A 251 -19.67 16.59 -1.68
N GLN A 252 -20.91 16.87 -1.26
CA GLN A 252 -22.08 16.02 -1.54
C GLN A 252 -22.37 15.91 -3.04
N LYS A 253 -22.29 17.02 -3.79
CA LYS A 253 -22.48 17.00 -5.26
C LYS A 253 -21.45 16.10 -5.94
N ILE A 254 -20.18 16.20 -5.55
CA ILE A 254 -19.11 15.35 -6.10
C ILE A 254 -19.39 13.88 -5.81
N ILE A 255 -19.74 13.55 -4.56
CA ILE A 255 -20.01 12.16 -4.17
C ILE A 255 -21.25 11.62 -4.86
N LYS A 256 -22.29 12.42 -5.07
CA LYS A 256 -23.44 12.01 -5.90
C LYS A 256 -22.99 11.63 -7.31
N GLY A 257 -22.06 12.38 -7.89
CA GLY A 257 -21.45 12.06 -9.18
C GLY A 257 -20.56 10.81 -9.18
N ILE A 258 -19.96 10.45 -8.05
CA ILE A 258 -19.26 9.15 -7.90
C ILE A 258 -20.29 8.03 -7.67
N ARG A 259 -21.35 8.26 -6.90
CA ARG A 259 -22.37 7.23 -6.66
C ARG A 259 -23.14 6.85 -7.93
N SER A 260 -23.26 7.74 -8.92
CA SER A 260 -23.96 7.44 -10.17
C SER A 260 -23.32 6.32 -11.00
N GLY A 261 -22.06 5.94 -10.73
CA GLY A 261 -21.43 4.78 -11.35
C GLY A 261 -21.84 3.43 -10.75
N MET A 262 -22.45 3.40 -9.56
CA MET A 262 -22.79 2.16 -8.85
C MET A 262 -23.70 1.20 -9.63
N PRO A 263 -24.77 1.65 -10.32
CA PRO A 263 -25.64 0.75 -11.08
C PRO A 263 -24.86 -0.09 -12.11
N LYS A 264 -23.85 0.51 -12.75
CA LYS A 264 -23.00 -0.16 -13.73
C LYS A 264 -22.11 -1.24 -13.11
N LEU A 265 -21.63 -1.04 -11.88
CA LEU A 265 -20.91 -2.08 -11.16
C LEU A 265 -21.83 -3.27 -10.87
N GLU A 266 -23.07 -3.00 -10.45
CA GLU A 266 -24.05 -4.05 -10.19
C GLU A 266 -24.36 -4.88 -11.43
N GLU A 267 -24.46 -4.25 -12.60
CA GLU A 267 -24.59 -4.95 -13.89
C GLU A 267 -23.39 -5.86 -14.17
N VAL A 268 -22.16 -5.39 -13.94
CA VAL A 268 -20.95 -6.20 -14.07
C VAL A 268 -21.01 -7.42 -13.16
N TYR A 269 -21.38 -7.24 -11.88
CA TYR A 269 -21.44 -8.34 -10.93
C TYR A 269 -22.55 -9.33 -11.24
N LYS A 270 -23.74 -8.88 -11.66
CA LYS A 270 -24.83 -9.76 -12.10
C LYS A 270 -24.40 -10.61 -13.30
N ARG A 271 -23.69 -10.00 -14.26
CA ARG A 271 -23.20 -10.69 -15.46
C ARG A 271 -22.05 -11.67 -15.16
N VAL A 272 -21.09 -11.28 -14.33
CA VAL A 272 -19.85 -12.04 -14.10
C VAL A 272 -19.96 -13.03 -12.94
N GLY A 273 -20.78 -12.73 -11.93
CA GLY A 273 -20.92 -13.53 -10.71
C GLY A 273 -21.09 -15.04 -10.93
N PRO A 274 -21.97 -15.49 -11.86
CA PRO A 274 -22.17 -16.91 -12.14
C PRO A 274 -20.99 -17.60 -12.86
N MET A 275 -20.01 -16.84 -13.38
CA MET A 275 -18.90 -17.42 -14.13
C MET A 275 -17.95 -18.21 -13.20
N LYS A 276 -17.60 -19.43 -13.61
CA LYS A 276 -16.59 -20.27 -12.93
C LYS A 276 -15.17 -19.83 -13.32
N LEU A 277 -14.27 -19.82 -12.35
CA LEU A 277 -12.84 -19.51 -12.52
C LEU A 277 -11.98 -20.76 -12.69
N SER A 278 -12.50 -21.93 -12.32
CA SER A 278 -11.86 -23.24 -12.49
C SER A 278 -12.91 -24.33 -12.61
N LYS A 279 -12.49 -25.59 -12.78
CA LYS A 279 -13.39 -26.76 -12.80
C LYS A 279 -14.11 -27.00 -11.47
N SER A 280 -13.62 -26.45 -10.35
CA SER A 280 -14.29 -26.58 -9.05
C SER A 280 -15.62 -25.83 -9.02
N ALA A 281 -16.69 -26.50 -8.57
CA ALA A 281 -18.04 -25.94 -8.51
C ALA A 281 -18.15 -24.72 -7.57
N HIS A 282 -17.27 -24.62 -6.57
CA HIS A 282 -17.27 -23.55 -5.57
C HIS A 282 -16.40 -22.34 -5.94
N ASN A 283 -15.65 -22.42 -7.05
CA ASN A 283 -14.72 -21.37 -7.47
C ASN A 283 -15.37 -20.45 -8.51
N THR A 284 -16.30 -19.60 -8.08
CA THR A 284 -17.02 -18.63 -8.91
C THR A 284 -16.56 -17.20 -8.63
N PHE A 285 -16.75 -16.29 -9.58
CA PHE A 285 -16.49 -14.87 -9.33
C PHE A 285 -17.33 -14.31 -8.17
N ALA A 286 -18.56 -14.77 -7.98
CA ALA A 286 -19.38 -14.34 -6.86
C ALA A 286 -18.70 -14.57 -5.49
N TRP A 287 -18.05 -15.73 -5.33
CA TRP A 287 -17.29 -16.03 -4.11
C TRP A 287 -16.07 -15.11 -3.96
N HIS A 288 -15.26 -14.95 -5.02
CA HIS A 288 -14.09 -14.06 -4.99
C HIS A 288 -14.45 -12.59 -4.76
N ILE A 289 -15.56 -12.11 -5.34
CA ILE A 289 -16.07 -10.75 -5.11
C ILE A 289 -16.43 -10.57 -3.63
N LYS A 290 -17.08 -11.56 -3.03
CA LYS A 290 -17.46 -11.51 -1.61
C LYS A 290 -16.22 -11.45 -0.71
N GLU A 291 -15.27 -12.35 -0.93
CA GLU A 291 -14.01 -12.38 -0.17
C GLU A 291 -13.23 -11.07 -0.30
N ALA A 292 -13.04 -10.60 -1.54
CA ALA A 292 -12.32 -9.35 -1.80
C ALA A 292 -13.00 -8.14 -1.12
N ARG A 293 -14.33 -8.07 -1.13
CA ARG A 293 -15.06 -7.00 -0.41
C ARG A 293 -14.87 -7.07 1.10
N VAL A 294 -14.84 -8.28 1.69
CA VAL A 294 -14.61 -8.47 3.13
C VAL A 294 -13.21 -8.01 3.51
N GLU A 295 -12.19 -8.49 2.79
CA GLU A 295 -10.80 -8.12 2.99
C GLU A 295 -10.60 -6.61 2.87
N GLU A 296 -11.13 -6.01 1.81
CA GLU A 296 -10.98 -4.58 1.53
C GLU A 296 -11.72 -3.69 2.54
N LYS A 297 -12.91 -4.10 3.00
CA LYS A 297 -13.61 -3.40 4.09
C LYS A 297 -12.83 -3.45 5.40
N ALA A 298 -12.27 -4.61 5.76
CA ALA A 298 -11.47 -4.76 6.97
C ALA A 298 -10.20 -3.89 6.90
N ARG A 299 -9.52 -3.90 5.74
CA ARG A 299 -8.34 -3.07 5.48
C ARG A 299 -8.66 -1.59 5.58
N LEU A 300 -9.76 -1.15 4.96
CA LEU A 300 -10.18 0.24 4.98
C LEU A 300 -10.55 0.70 6.40
N LYS A 301 -11.28 -0.12 7.17
CA LYS A 301 -11.62 0.17 8.58
C LYS A 301 -10.36 0.39 9.42
N LYS A 302 -9.43 -0.58 9.41
CA LYS A 302 -8.15 -0.46 10.14
C LYS A 302 -7.39 0.81 9.77
N LYS A 303 -7.45 1.20 8.48
CA LYS A 303 -6.77 2.39 7.98
C LYS A 303 -7.48 3.67 8.42
N MET A 304 -8.81 3.74 8.34
CA MET A 304 -9.62 4.86 8.82
C MET A 304 -9.45 5.10 10.31
N ASP A 305 -9.44 4.04 11.10
CA ASP A 305 -9.26 4.11 12.56
C ASP A 305 -7.88 4.64 12.97
N SER A 306 -6.87 4.50 12.09
CA SER A 306 -5.50 4.97 12.35
C SER A 306 -5.28 6.47 12.12
N ILE A 307 -6.30 7.18 11.62
CA ILE A 307 -6.18 8.59 11.20
C ILE A 307 -6.76 9.51 12.27
N LYS A 308 -5.89 10.31 12.89
CA LYS A 308 -6.32 11.48 13.67
C LYS A 308 -6.42 12.67 12.73
N ILE A 309 -7.64 13.17 12.51
CA ILE A 309 -7.82 14.43 11.79
C ILE A 309 -7.61 15.54 12.80
N THR A 310 -6.46 16.19 12.73
CA THR A 310 -6.23 17.48 13.38
C THR A 310 -6.96 18.56 12.59
N THR A 311 -8.24 18.75 12.88
CA THR A 311 -8.93 20.01 12.60
C THR A 311 -8.39 21.06 13.57
N LYS A 312 -7.48 21.92 13.08
CA LYS A 312 -7.24 23.24 13.68
C LYS A 312 -7.94 24.25 12.80
#